data_AF-X8E2E7-F1
#
_entry.id   AF-X8E2E7-F1
#
_cell.length_a   1.000
_cell.length_b   1.000
_cell.length_c   1.000
_cell.angle_alpha   90.00
_cell.angle_beta   90.00
_cell.angle_gamma   90.00
#
_symmetry.space_group_name_H-M   'P 1'
#
loop_
_entity.id
_entity.type
_entity.pdbx_description
1 polymer ?
#
loop_
_entity_poly.entity_id
_entity_poly.type
_entity_poly.pdbx_seq_one_letter_code
_entity_poly.pdbx_strand_id
1 'polypeptide(L)'
;MSSLTLTARLNTSAVDSRRGVVRLHPEAIAALGIREWDAISLTGSRTTAAVVGVAPRSVPAGTALLDDVTLSNAGLREDASVIVAAVTVYGARSITVSGSSITTQSVSSATLRMALLGKVMTVGDTVSLLPRDLGPGTSTSEATSALTRSVGITWTSELLTVTAVDPDGPVSVQPNSLVSWQGSTATSVISATATRQTELTPAAGPAPAAPTVISVEDLKGSQAQATRLAEWLKLALDEPELLKTLGAQPNLGVLISGPAGVGKATLARAVCAARTLIELDGPEAGATSADGRLNMIREAVSRVRQSGACC
;
A
#
# COMPACT_ATOMS: atom_id res chain seq x y z
N MET A 1 17.51 23.67 -10.40
CA MET A 1 17.48 22.72 -9.26
C MET A 1 18.92 22.39 -8.92
N SER A 2 19.27 22.30 -7.64
CA SER A 2 20.58 21.83 -7.21
C SER A 2 20.73 20.36 -7.57
N SER A 3 21.83 20.01 -8.24
CA SER A 3 22.22 18.63 -8.51
C SER A 3 23.65 18.43 -8.03
N LEU A 4 23.95 17.25 -7.50
CA LEU A 4 25.28 16.84 -7.07
C LEU A 4 25.76 15.67 -7.90
N THR A 5 27.05 15.67 -8.21
CA THR A 5 27.72 14.52 -8.80
C THR A 5 28.40 13.75 -7.68
N LEU A 6 27.96 12.52 -7.42
CA LEU A 6 28.46 11.66 -6.36
C LEU A 6 29.03 10.37 -6.95
N THR A 7 29.81 9.63 -6.17
CA THR A 7 30.25 8.27 -6.48
C THR A 7 29.24 7.27 -5.93
N ALA A 8 28.66 6.45 -6.80
CA ALA A 8 27.72 5.41 -6.42
C ALA A 8 28.48 4.18 -5.87
N ARG A 9 28.15 3.76 -4.65
CA ARG A 9 28.71 2.54 -4.05
C ARG A 9 27.60 1.57 -3.65
N LEU A 10 27.91 0.27 -3.72
CA LEU A 10 26.97 -0.75 -3.32
C LEU A 10 26.72 -0.70 -1.81
N ASN A 11 25.46 -0.60 -1.41
CA ASN A 11 25.03 -0.76 -0.03
C ASN A 11 24.84 -2.26 0.28
N THR A 12 25.67 -2.79 1.18
CA THR A 12 25.58 -4.19 1.62
C THR A 12 24.67 -4.39 2.83
N SER A 13 24.06 -3.31 3.35
CA SER A 13 23.11 -3.39 4.46
C SER A 13 21.83 -4.13 4.09
N ALA A 14 21.56 -5.24 4.77
CA ALA A 14 20.32 -6.01 4.60
C ALA A 14 19.05 -5.24 4.99
N VAL A 15 19.19 -4.19 5.81
CA VAL A 15 18.06 -3.34 6.23
C VAL A 15 17.58 -2.47 5.07
N ASP A 16 18.49 -2.01 4.22
CA ASP A 16 18.18 -1.10 3.11
C ASP A 16 17.99 -1.82 1.78
N SER A 17 18.62 -2.99 1.62
CA SER A 17 18.66 -3.74 0.37
C SER A 17 17.26 -3.99 -0.21
N ARG A 18 17.05 -3.52 -1.45
CA ARG A 18 15.85 -3.67 -2.29
C ARG A 18 14.59 -2.99 -1.73
N ARG A 19 14.77 -2.02 -0.83
CA ARG A 19 13.67 -1.23 -0.26
C ARG A 19 13.51 0.15 -0.90
N GLY A 20 14.34 0.49 -1.89
CA GLY A 20 14.26 1.77 -2.61
C GLY A 20 14.74 2.95 -1.77
N VAL A 21 15.76 2.72 -0.93
CA VAL A 21 16.38 3.73 -0.07
C VAL A 21 17.83 3.93 -0.50
N VAL A 22 18.20 5.18 -0.75
CA VAL A 22 19.57 5.60 -1.04
C VAL A 22 20.13 6.38 0.13
N ARG A 23 21.30 5.99 0.62
CA ARG A 23 21.94 6.66 1.76
C ARG A 23 22.86 7.76 1.26
N LEU A 24 22.60 8.99 1.70
CA LEU A 24 23.43 10.16 1.41
C LEU A 24 24.00 10.77 2.70
N HIS A 25 25.18 11.37 2.60
CA HIS A 25 25.76 12.11 3.72
C HIS A 25 24.90 13.34 4.07
N PRO A 26 24.79 13.73 5.36
CA PRO A 26 24.01 14.91 5.77
C PRO A 26 24.35 16.21 5.02
N GLU A 27 25.62 16.40 4.65
CA GLU A 27 26.05 17.57 3.86
C GLU A 27 25.50 17.55 2.43
N ALA A 28 25.44 16.38 1.79
CA ALA A 28 24.85 16.24 0.46
C ALA A 28 23.33 16.49 0.50
N ILE A 29 22.65 15.99 1.55
CA ILE A 29 21.23 16.25 1.81
C ILE A 29 20.98 17.76 1.98
N ALA A 30 21.79 18.43 2.81
CA ALA A 30 21.70 19.87 3.02
C ALA A 30 21.98 20.68 1.75
N ALA A 31 22.98 20.29 0.95
CA ALA A 31 23.33 20.95 -0.30
C ALA A 31 22.25 20.78 -1.39
N LEU A 32 21.54 19.66 -1.38
CA LEU A 32 20.36 19.44 -2.23
C LEU A 32 19.10 20.19 -1.73
N GLY A 33 19.12 20.69 -0.50
CA GLY A 33 17.97 21.39 0.09
C GLY A 33 16.80 20.48 0.43
N ILE A 34 17.05 19.20 0.66
CA ILE A 34 16.05 18.17 0.96
C ILE A 34 16.19 17.66 2.40
N ARG A 35 15.23 16.88 2.86
CA ARG A 35 15.21 16.22 4.18
C ARG A 35 15.32 14.72 4.03
N GLU A 36 15.62 14.04 5.13
CA GLU A 36 15.46 12.58 5.17
C GLU A 36 14.03 12.19 4.80
N TRP A 37 13.89 11.11 4.03
CA TRP A 37 12.65 10.61 3.44
C TRP A 37 12.07 11.38 2.25
N ASP A 38 12.72 12.46 1.81
CA ASP A 38 12.41 13.08 0.52
C ASP A 38 12.88 12.20 -0.65
N ALA A 39 12.25 12.40 -1.81
CA ALA A 39 12.63 11.69 -3.02
C ALA A 39 13.72 12.42 -3.81
N ILE A 40 14.59 11.63 -4.44
CA ILE A 40 15.66 12.08 -5.31
C ILE A 40 15.60 11.36 -6.66
N SER A 41 15.97 12.07 -7.73
CA SER A 41 16.28 11.45 -9.01
C SER A 41 17.75 11.04 -9.06
N LEU A 42 18.00 9.85 -9.60
CA LEU A 42 19.32 9.29 -9.82
C LEU A 42 19.51 9.10 -11.32
N THR A 43 20.46 9.82 -11.90
CA THR A 43 20.73 9.78 -13.34
C THR A 43 22.12 9.19 -13.58
N GLY A 44 22.13 8.00 -14.20
CA GLY A 44 23.29 7.35 -14.80
C GLY A 44 23.12 7.25 -16.31
N SER A 45 23.17 6.03 -16.85
CA SER A 45 22.74 5.79 -18.25
C SER A 45 21.22 5.80 -18.41
N ARG A 46 20.50 5.62 -17.29
CA ARG A 46 19.05 5.77 -17.16
C ARG A 46 18.75 6.69 -15.99
N THR A 47 17.55 7.25 -15.96
CA THR A 47 17.06 8.00 -14.80
C THR A 47 16.04 7.16 -14.04
N THR A 48 16.24 7.06 -12.73
CA THR A 48 15.31 6.43 -11.79
C THR A 48 15.10 7.35 -10.59
N ALA A 49 14.25 6.97 -9.65
CA ALA A 49 14.01 7.73 -8.43
C ALA A 49 14.02 6.82 -7.21
N ALA A 50 14.49 7.36 -6.09
CA ALA A 50 14.55 6.65 -4.81
C ALA A 50 14.28 7.62 -3.65
N VAL A 51 14.14 7.07 -2.45
CA VAL A 51 13.98 7.87 -1.24
C VAL A 51 15.31 8.02 -0.52
N VAL A 52 15.59 9.22 -0.02
CA VAL A 52 16.84 9.50 0.69
C VAL A 52 16.76 9.06 2.14
N GLY A 53 17.76 8.32 2.59
CA GLY A 53 18.05 8.05 4.00
C GLY A 53 19.37 8.68 4.41
N VAL A 54 19.55 8.97 5.69
CA VAL A 54 20.84 9.48 6.19
C VAL A 54 21.87 8.35 6.23
N ALA A 55 23.03 8.57 5.61
CA ALA A 55 24.17 7.66 5.67
C ALA A 55 24.92 7.77 7.00
N PRO A 56 25.59 6.70 7.47
CA PRO A 56 26.53 6.78 8.58
C PRO A 56 27.62 7.82 8.33
N ARG A 57 28.10 8.49 9.37
CA ARG A 57 29.17 9.52 9.27
C ARG A 57 30.52 9.00 8.76
N SER A 58 30.70 7.68 8.70
CA SER A 58 31.88 7.05 8.08
C SER A 58 31.87 7.12 6.55
N VAL A 59 30.71 7.39 5.93
CA VAL A 59 30.57 7.50 4.48
C VAL A 59 30.97 8.92 4.04
N PRO A 60 31.89 9.09 3.08
CA PRO A 60 32.28 10.40 2.59
C PRO A 60 31.11 11.19 1.98
N ALA A 61 31.16 12.53 2.07
CA ALA A 61 30.12 13.41 1.52
C ALA A 61 29.90 13.25 0.00
N GLY A 62 30.96 12.88 -0.73
CA GLY A 62 30.92 12.60 -2.17
C GLY A 62 30.41 11.21 -2.55
N THR A 63 29.91 10.41 -1.62
CA THR A 63 29.48 9.03 -1.87
C THR A 63 27.98 8.85 -1.63
N ALA A 64 27.30 8.18 -2.55
CA ALA A 64 25.93 7.72 -2.41
C ALA A 64 25.90 6.19 -2.30
N LEU A 65 25.25 5.63 -1.27
CA LEU A 65 25.08 4.19 -1.16
C LEU A 65 23.75 3.77 -1.78
N LEU A 66 23.81 2.92 -2.81
CA LEU A 66 22.68 2.41 -3.57
C LEU A 66 22.64 0.88 -3.44
N ASP A 67 21.46 0.28 -3.41
CA ASP A 67 21.34 -1.18 -3.50
C ASP A 67 21.53 -1.70 -4.94
N ASP A 68 21.56 -3.02 -5.10
CA ASP A 68 21.75 -3.71 -6.38
C ASP A 68 20.69 -3.32 -7.41
N VAL A 69 19.43 -3.26 -7.00
CA VAL A 69 18.29 -2.90 -7.85
C VAL A 69 18.36 -1.43 -8.30
N THR A 70 18.70 -0.51 -7.39
CA THR A 70 18.79 0.93 -7.69
C THR A 70 19.95 1.23 -8.62
N LEU A 71 21.11 0.57 -8.44
CA LEU A 71 22.23 0.65 -9.38
C LEU A 71 21.81 0.18 -10.77
N SER A 72 21.12 -0.96 -10.87
CA SER A 72 20.61 -1.50 -12.13
C SER A 72 19.61 -0.55 -12.81
N ASN A 73 18.67 0.02 -12.04
CA ASN A 73 17.65 0.93 -12.56
C ASN A 73 18.24 2.23 -13.11
N ALA A 74 19.24 2.80 -12.42
CA ALA A 74 20.00 3.95 -12.89
C ALA A 74 20.99 3.60 -14.03
N GLY A 75 21.19 2.30 -14.28
CA GLY A 75 22.17 1.79 -15.24
C GLY A 75 23.60 2.21 -14.87
N LEU A 76 23.95 2.05 -13.60
CA LEU A 76 25.23 2.37 -13.00
C LEU A 76 26.01 1.10 -12.65
N ARG A 77 27.33 1.19 -12.71
CA ARG A 77 28.24 0.22 -12.09
C ARG A 77 28.69 0.75 -10.72
N GLU A 78 29.22 -0.14 -9.89
CA GLU A 78 29.87 0.28 -8.65
C GLU A 78 31.04 1.24 -8.94
N ASP A 79 31.22 2.22 -8.06
CA ASP A 79 32.16 3.35 -8.14
C ASP A 79 31.97 4.27 -9.37
N ALA A 80 30.87 4.12 -10.11
CA ALA A 80 30.52 5.04 -11.18
C ALA A 80 30.02 6.39 -10.63
N SER A 81 30.09 7.42 -11.48
CA SER A 81 29.52 8.73 -11.17
C SER A 81 28.00 8.72 -11.36
N VAL A 82 27.27 9.26 -10.40
CA VAL A 82 25.80 9.43 -10.44
C VAL A 82 25.45 10.89 -10.21
N ILE A 83 24.52 11.40 -11.01
CA ILE A 83 23.92 12.71 -10.79
C ILE A 83 22.70 12.53 -9.89
N VAL A 84 22.69 13.24 -8.76
CA VAL A 84 21.60 13.23 -7.78
C VAL A 84 20.96 14.60 -7.73
N ALA A 85 19.64 14.66 -7.83
CA ALA A 85 18.88 15.90 -7.71
C ALA A 85 17.56 15.66 -6.96
N ALA A 86 17.02 16.71 -6.34
CA ALA A 86 15.67 16.67 -5.77
C ALA A 86 14.65 16.46 -6.89
N VAL A 87 13.62 15.62 -6.66
CA VAL A 87 12.59 15.33 -7.66
C VAL A 87 11.21 15.41 -7.05
N THR A 88 10.26 15.95 -7.81
CA THR A 88 8.84 15.93 -7.43
C THR A 88 8.29 14.53 -7.68
N VAL A 89 7.71 13.94 -6.63
CA VAL A 89 7.03 12.65 -6.69
C VAL A 89 5.55 12.85 -6.44
N TYR A 90 4.73 12.34 -7.34
CA TYR A 90 3.28 12.36 -7.18
C TYR A 90 2.79 11.09 -6.47
N GLY A 91 1.65 11.17 -5.79
CA GLY A 91 0.93 9.96 -5.37
C GLY A 91 0.37 9.26 -6.59
N ALA A 92 0.69 7.98 -6.78
CA ALA A 92 0.23 7.26 -7.97
C ALA A 92 -1.29 7.10 -7.95
N ARG A 93 -1.93 7.35 -9.09
CA ARG A 93 -3.31 6.92 -9.37
C ARG A 93 -3.33 5.43 -9.71
N SER A 94 -2.47 5.02 -10.64
CA SER A 94 -2.29 3.61 -11.00
C SER A 94 -0.84 3.29 -11.33
N ILE A 95 -0.44 2.06 -11.02
CA ILE A 95 0.86 1.48 -11.38
C ILE A 95 0.59 0.08 -11.94
N THR A 96 1.22 -0.24 -13.06
CA THR A 96 1.16 -1.57 -13.67
C THR A 96 2.52 -2.23 -13.62
N VAL A 97 2.58 -3.43 -13.06
CA VAL A 97 3.81 -4.21 -12.92
C VAL A 97 3.73 -5.53 -13.68
N SER A 98 4.86 -6.03 -14.16
CA SER A 98 5.00 -7.39 -14.68
C SER A 98 5.95 -8.19 -13.79
N GLY A 99 5.71 -9.50 -13.69
CA GLY A 99 6.46 -10.42 -12.85
C GLY A 99 6.35 -11.85 -13.36
N SER A 100 6.78 -12.82 -12.55
CA SER A 100 6.62 -14.22 -12.92
C SER A 100 5.15 -14.64 -12.96
N SER A 101 4.86 -15.72 -13.69
CA SER A 101 3.50 -16.27 -13.81
C SER A 101 2.90 -16.68 -12.46
N ILE A 102 3.71 -17.28 -11.60
CA ILE A 102 3.28 -17.72 -10.26
C ILE A 102 2.90 -16.53 -9.38
N THR A 103 3.69 -15.46 -9.36
CA THR A 103 3.39 -14.26 -8.58
C THR A 103 2.17 -13.54 -9.12
N THR A 104 2.04 -13.46 -10.44
CA THR A 104 0.91 -12.82 -11.13
C THR A 104 -0.43 -13.50 -10.80
N GLN A 105 -0.44 -14.82 -10.67
CA GLN A 105 -1.65 -15.60 -10.38
C GLN A 105 -2.00 -15.64 -8.88
N SER A 106 -0.99 -15.54 -8.00
CA SER A 106 -1.18 -15.75 -6.56
C SER A 106 -1.27 -14.47 -5.73
N VAL A 107 -0.67 -13.37 -6.19
CA VAL A 107 -0.60 -12.12 -5.42
C VAL A 107 -1.67 -11.15 -5.90
N SER A 108 -2.59 -10.77 -5.02
CA SER A 108 -3.65 -9.80 -5.32
C SER A 108 -3.12 -8.37 -5.47
N SER A 109 -3.90 -7.51 -6.15
CA SER A 109 -3.62 -6.06 -6.28
C SER A 109 -3.45 -5.38 -4.91
N ALA A 110 -4.32 -5.69 -3.95
CA ALA A 110 -4.20 -5.20 -2.58
C ALA A 110 -2.88 -5.63 -1.91
N THR A 111 -2.44 -6.88 -2.11
CA THR A 111 -1.17 -7.37 -1.57
C THR A 111 0.03 -6.69 -2.21
N LEU A 112 0.00 -6.49 -3.53
CA LEU A 112 1.02 -5.69 -4.24
C LEU A 112 1.12 -4.28 -3.68
N ARG A 113 -0.02 -3.60 -3.52
CA ARG A 113 -0.08 -2.24 -2.98
C ARG A 113 0.49 -2.16 -1.57
N MET A 114 0.15 -3.11 -0.70
CA MET A 114 0.71 -3.18 0.66
C MET A 114 2.23 -3.42 0.64
N ALA A 115 2.72 -4.31 -0.23
CA ALA A 115 4.14 -4.63 -0.35
C ALA A 115 4.97 -3.47 -0.91
N LEU A 116 4.41 -2.70 -1.83
CA LEU A 116 5.11 -1.59 -2.48
C LEU A 116 4.83 -0.22 -1.83
N LEU A 117 4.05 -0.18 -0.75
CA LEU A 117 3.63 1.05 -0.09
C LEU A 117 4.82 1.98 0.25
N GLY A 118 4.70 3.25 -0.14
CA GLY A 118 5.71 4.28 0.10
C GLY A 118 6.96 4.20 -0.78
N LYS A 119 7.14 3.14 -1.58
CA LYS A 119 8.23 3.08 -2.57
C LYS A 119 7.97 4.06 -3.71
N VAL A 120 9.06 4.65 -4.19
CA VAL A 120 9.07 5.53 -5.38
C VAL A 120 9.55 4.70 -6.56
N MET A 121 8.93 4.89 -7.72
CA MET A 121 9.30 4.19 -8.93
C MET A 121 8.93 4.97 -10.19
N THR A 122 9.59 4.62 -11.28
CA THR A 122 9.41 5.15 -12.64
C THR A 122 9.20 3.98 -13.61
N VAL A 123 8.64 4.25 -14.79
CA VAL A 123 8.49 3.24 -15.85
C VAL A 123 9.84 2.63 -16.23
N GLY A 124 9.88 1.30 -16.31
CA GLY A 124 11.06 0.50 -16.61
C GLY A 124 11.91 0.15 -15.39
N ASP A 125 11.57 0.63 -14.20
CA ASP A 125 12.28 0.25 -12.97
C ASP A 125 12.00 -1.21 -12.62
N THR A 126 13.03 -1.88 -12.11
CA THR A 126 12.89 -3.13 -11.38
C THR A 126 12.59 -2.82 -9.91
N VAL A 127 11.62 -3.52 -9.31
CA VAL A 127 11.20 -3.31 -7.91
C VAL A 127 11.02 -4.66 -7.20
N SER A 128 11.40 -4.73 -5.93
CA SER A 128 11.19 -5.92 -5.09
C SER A 128 9.91 -5.83 -4.28
N LEU A 129 9.33 -6.98 -3.94
CA LEU A 129 8.18 -7.09 -3.03
C LEU A 129 8.55 -6.98 -1.53
N LEU A 130 9.83 -6.80 -1.18
CA LEU A 130 10.24 -6.58 0.21
C LEU A 130 9.62 -5.28 0.77
N PRO A 131 8.69 -5.34 1.74
CA PRO A 131 7.99 -4.14 2.22
C PRO A 131 8.95 -3.13 2.86
N ARG A 132 8.74 -1.83 2.67
CA ARG A 132 9.55 -0.82 3.34
C ARG A 132 8.96 -0.48 4.71
N ASP A 133 9.82 -0.33 5.71
CA ASP A 133 9.40 0.28 6.98
C ASP A 133 9.14 1.78 6.76
N LEU A 134 7.94 2.24 7.06
CA LEU A 134 7.51 3.63 6.93
C LEU A 134 7.50 4.35 8.28
N GLY A 135 8.01 3.70 9.33
CA GLY A 135 8.05 4.22 10.68
C GLY A 135 6.86 3.75 11.54
N PRO A 136 6.80 4.26 12.79
CA PRO A 136 5.82 3.82 13.77
C PRO A 136 4.39 4.02 13.28
N GLY A 137 3.56 2.98 13.41
CA GLY A 137 2.15 2.99 13.01
C GLY A 137 1.86 2.37 11.64
N THR A 138 2.89 2.08 10.82
CA THR A 138 2.72 1.39 9.54
C THR A 138 3.47 0.07 9.55
N SER A 139 2.79 -1.02 9.96
CA SER A 139 3.42 -2.34 10.06
C SER A 139 3.60 -2.98 8.68
N THR A 140 4.78 -3.53 8.42
CA THR A 140 5.04 -4.39 7.25
C THR A 140 4.56 -5.84 7.44
N SER A 141 4.10 -6.20 8.65
CA SER A 141 3.72 -7.57 8.99
C SER A 141 2.57 -8.09 8.14
N GLU A 142 1.54 -7.27 7.90
CA GLU A 142 0.39 -7.66 7.09
C GLU A 142 0.80 -8.00 5.65
N ALA A 143 1.60 -7.13 5.03
CA ALA A 143 2.15 -7.36 3.69
C ALA A 143 3.02 -8.63 3.66
N THR A 144 3.90 -8.79 4.64
CA THR A 144 4.79 -9.96 4.76
C THR A 144 4.00 -11.26 4.91
N SER A 145 2.99 -11.27 5.78
CA SER A 145 2.13 -12.44 6.00
C SER A 145 1.24 -12.75 4.80
N ALA A 146 0.75 -11.73 4.09
CA ALA A 146 -0.03 -11.92 2.86
C ALA A 146 0.83 -12.52 1.73
N LEU A 147 2.03 -11.96 1.52
CA LEU A 147 3.00 -12.47 0.53
C LEU A 147 3.42 -13.91 0.85
N THR A 148 3.75 -14.19 2.12
CA THR A 148 4.15 -15.54 2.56
C THR A 148 3.05 -16.57 2.33
N ARG A 149 1.79 -16.19 2.58
CA ARG A 149 0.63 -17.05 2.29
C ARG A 149 0.42 -17.28 0.79
N SER A 150 0.66 -16.27 -0.04
CA SER A 150 0.41 -16.34 -1.48
C SER A 150 1.47 -17.13 -2.26
N VAL A 151 2.76 -16.95 -1.96
CA VAL A 151 3.86 -17.50 -2.77
C VAL A 151 5.01 -18.10 -1.93
N GLY A 152 4.79 -18.34 -0.64
CA GLY A 152 5.81 -18.93 0.24
C GLY A 152 6.97 -17.97 0.49
N ILE A 153 8.22 -18.42 0.46
CA ILE A 153 9.40 -17.53 0.65
C ILE A 153 9.86 -16.84 -0.64
N THR A 154 9.31 -17.22 -1.80
CA THR A 154 9.79 -16.79 -3.12
C THR A 154 9.63 -15.29 -3.39
N TRP A 155 8.67 -14.62 -2.73
CA TRP A 155 8.48 -13.16 -2.83
C TRP A 155 9.70 -12.35 -2.37
N THR A 156 10.56 -12.92 -1.52
CA THR A 156 11.76 -12.23 -1.01
C THR A 156 12.81 -11.99 -2.09
N SER A 157 12.85 -12.85 -3.11
CA SER A 157 13.77 -12.75 -4.25
C SER A 157 13.10 -12.25 -5.52
N GLU A 158 11.76 -12.20 -5.56
CA GLU A 158 11.01 -11.78 -6.73
C GLU A 158 11.28 -10.31 -7.07
N LEU A 159 11.59 -10.08 -8.34
CA LEU A 159 11.80 -8.77 -8.93
C LEU A 159 10.74 -8.54 -10.00
N LEU A 160 10.02 -7.43 -9.86
CA LEU A 160 8.97 -7.00 -10.79
C LEU A 160 9.49 -5.87 -11.67
N THR A 161 8.94 -5.71 -12.86
CA THR A 161 9.22 -4.56 -13.72
C THR A 161 8.02 -3.62 -13.77
N VAL A 162 8.25 -2.33 -13.55
CA VAL A 162 7.22 -1.30 -13.70
C VAL A 162 7.02 -1.03 -15.18
N THR A 163 5.80 -1.26 -15.68
CA THR A 163 5.47 -1.15 -17.11
C THR A 163 4.68 0.11 -17.44
N ALA A 164 3.91 0.64 -16.49
CA ALA A 164 3.19 1.89 -16.63
C ALA A 164 2.96 2.54 -15.26
N VAL A 165 2.88 3.86 -15.24
CA VAL A 165 2.55 4.68 -14.05
C VAL A 165 1.61 5.81 -14.47
N ASP A 166 0.80 6.27 -13.53
CA ASP A 166 -0.07 7.43 -13.70
C ASP A 166 -0.06 8.27 -12.41
N PRO A 167 0.30 9.57 -12.44
CA PRO A 167 0.74 10.35 -13.60
C PRO A 167 2.12 9.95 -14.12
N ASP A 168 2.44 10.36 -15.35
CA ASP A 168 3.78 10.16 -15.93
C ASP A 168 4.87 10.79 -15.05
N GLY A 169 5.99 10.08 -14.93
CA GLY A 169 7.14 10.48 -14.13
C GLY A 169 7.28 9.68 -12.83
N PRO A 170 8.09 10.16 -11.87
CA PRO A 170 8.28 9.50 -10.59
C PRO A 170 7.00 9.52 -9.75
N VAL A 171 6.53 8.34 -9.37
CA VAL A 171 5.34 8.19 -8.52
C VAL A 171 5.66 7.38 -7.27
N SER A 172 4.89 7.63 -6.21
CA SER A 172 4.93 6.85 -4.98
C SER A 172 3.66 6.03 -4.82
N VAL A 173 3.81 4.80 -4.33
CA VAL A 173 2.65 3.97 -3.97
C VAL A 173 2.02 4.51 -2.69
N GLN A 174 0.74 4.82 -2.75
CA GLN A 174 -0.06 5.31 -1.64
C GLN A 174 -1.18 4.33 -1.30
N PRO A 175 -1.82 4.44 -0.11
CA PRO A 175 -2.97 3.59 0.23
C PRO A 175 -4.15 3.72 -0.75
N ASN A 176 -4.24 4.85 -1.45
CA ASN A 176 -5.25 5.14 -2.48
C ASN A 176 -4.75 4.95 -3.92
N SER A 177 -3.57 4.35 -4.11
CA SER A 177 -3.08 3.97 -5.45
C SER A 177 -3.69 2.64 -5.88
N LEU A 178 -3.89 2.44 -7.18
CA LEU A 178 -4.09 1.10 -7.74
C LEU A 178 -2.75 0.50 -8.14
N VAL A 179 -2.49 -0.76 -7.79
CA VAL A 179 -1.32 -1.49 -8.29
C VAL A 179 -1.76 -2.80 -8.94
N SER A 180 -1.66 -2.92 -10.25
CA SER A 180 -2.18 -4.06 -11.01
C SER A 180 -1.09 -4.79 -11.79
N TRP A 181 -1.37 -6.05 -12.11
CA TRP A 181 -0.54 -6.85 -13.00
C TRP A 181 -0.77 -6.48 -14.47
N GLN A 182 0.29 -6.50 -15.27
CA GLN A 182 0.20 -6.32 -16.71
C GLN A 182 -0.70 -7.40 -17.33
N GLY A 183 -1.66 -7.00 -18.15
CA GLY A 183 -2.62 -7.90 -18.78
C GLY A 183 -3.74 -8.40 -17.85
N SER A 184 -3.73 -8.03 -16.56
CA SER A 184 -4.87 -8.24 -15.67
C SER A 184 -5.89 -7.12 -15.93
N THR A 185 -6.95 -7.42 -16.67
CA THR A 185 -8.20 -6.65 -16.54
C THR A 185 -8.62 -6.75 -15.09
N ALA A 186 -8.89 -5.62 -14.44
CA ALA A 186 -9.32 -5.56 -13.04
C ALA A 186 -10.53 -6.49 -12.81
N THR A 187 -10.25 -7.72 -12.40
CA THR A 187 -11.27 -8.70 -12.10
C THR A 187 -11.82 -8.33 -10.73
N SER A 188 -13.07 -7.89 -10.73
CA SER A 188 -13.85 -7.44 -9.58
C SER A 188 -13.73 -8.41 -8.40
N VAL A 189 -12.85 -8.11 -7.43
CA VAL A 189 -12.79 -8.83 -6.15
C VAL A 189 -13.52 -8.04 -5.09
N ILE A 190 -14.84 -8.02 -5.20
CA ILE A 190 -15.64 -7.54 -4.08
C ILE A 190 -15.62 -8.60 -2.98
N SER A 191 -14.84 -8.35 -1.93
CA SER A 191 -14.71 -9.29 -0.81
C SER A 191 -15.92 -9.18 0.10
N ALA A 192 -16.82 -10.17 0.06
CA ALA A 192 -17.85 -10.35 1.08
C ALA A 192 -17.24 -11.20 2.21
N THR A 193 -17.08 -10.62 3.40
CA THR A 193 -16.72 -11.41 4.58
C THR A 193 -18.01 -11.91 5.21
N ALA A 194 -18.37 -13.17 4.93
CA ALA A 194 -19.58 -13.79 5.46
C ALA A 194 -19.42 -14.06 6.98
N THR A 195 -20.41 -13.62 7.76
CA THR A 195 -20.55 -13.90 9.19
C THR A 195 -20.84 -15.38 9.42
N ARG A 196 -20.18 -15.99 10.41
CA ARG A 196 -20.38 -17.38 10.83
C ARG A 196 -21.82 -17.59 11.31
N GLN A 197 -22.59 -18.44 10.63
CA GLN A 197 -23.66 -19.20 11.26
C GLN A 197 -23.07 -20.51 11.77
N THR A 198 -23.16 -20.71 13.08
CA THR A 198 -22.68 -21.90 13.77
C THR A 198 -23.68 -23.04 13.55
N GLU A 199 -23.49 -23.82 12.50
CA GLU A 199 -24.05 -25.18 12.42
C GLU A 199 -22.90 -26.19 12.26
N LEU A 200 -22.81 -27.08 13.24
CA LEU A 200 -21.80 -28.11 13.36
C LEU A 200 -22.08 -29.23 12.36
N THR A 201 -21.22 -29.38 11.36
CA THR A 201 -20.98 -30.67 10.70
C THR A 201 -19.51 -30.76 10.24
N PRO A 202 -18.77 -31.85 10.53
CA PRO A 202 -17.36 -31.95 10.20
C PRO A 202 -17.17 -32.66 8.85
N ALA A 203 -16.57 -31.98 7.87
CA ALA A 203 -15.96 -32.65 6.72
C ALA A 203 -14.78 -31.84 6.14
N ALA A 204 -13.74 -32.58 5.76
CA ALA A 204 -12.36 -32.21 5.50
C ALA A 204 -12.09 -31.23 4.33
N GLY A 205 -11.08 -30.39 4.55
CA GLY A 205 -10.35 -29.57 3.56
C GLY A 205 -9.78 -28.31 4.24
N PRO A 206 -8.50 -27.92 4.07
CA PRO A 206 -8.00 -26.68 4.65
C PRO A 206 -8.67 -25.50 3.91
N ALA A 207 -9.75 -24.98 4.50
CA ALA A 207 -10.38 -23.76 4.05
C ALA A 207 -9.37 -22.60 4.10
N PRO A 208 -9.40 -21.65 3.14
CA PRO A 208 -8.57 -20.47 3.21
C PRO A 208 -8.88 -19.72 4.51
N ALA A 209 -7.86 -19.54 5.35
CA ALA A 209 -7.99 -18.88 6.64
C ALA A 209 -8.53 -17.46 6.44
N ALA A 210 -9.63 -17.16 7.14
CA ALA A 210 -10.28 -15.86 7.16
C ALA A 210 -9.27 -14.74 7.47
N PRO A 211 -9.47 -13.51 6.96
CA PRO A 211 -8.65 -12.38 7.35
C PRO A 211 -8.69 -12.23 8.87
N THR A 212 -7.52 -12.12 9.51
CA THR A 212 -7.41 -11.82 10.93
C THR A 212 -7.93 -10.40 11.13
N VAL A 213 -9.19 -10.27 11.55
CA VAL A 213 -9.75 -8.96 11.87
C VAL A 213 -9.07 -8.46 13.14
N ILE A 214 -8.37 -7.33 13.03
CA ILE A 214 -7.75 -6.66 14.16
C ILE A 214 -8.87 -6.23 15.12
N SER A 215 -8.73 -6.56 16.40
CA SER A 215 -9.72 -6.19 17.40
C SER A 215 -9.69 -4.68 17.66
N VAL A 216 -10.81 -4.10 18.10
CA VAL A 216 -10.86 -2.67 18.46
C VAL A 216 -9.87 -2.32 19.58
N GLU A 217 -9.59 -3.28 20.47
CA GLU A 217 -8.64 -3.13 21.59
C GLU A 217 -7.19 -2.94 21.08
N ASP A 218 -6.85 -3.57 19.96
CA ASP A 218 -5.52 -3.49 19.34
C ASP A 218 -5.28 -2.15 18.60
N LEU A 219 -6.32 -1.34 18.39
CA LEU A 219 -6.23 -0.05 17.67
C LEU A 219 -5.66 1.08 18.54
N LYS A 220 -4.42 0.94 19.01
CA LYS A 220 -3.72 1.93 19.85
C LYS A 220 -3.80 3.35 19.27
N GLY A 221 -4.32 4.28 20.06
CA GLY A 221 -4.45 5.70 19.70
C GLY A 221 -5.72 6.06 18.92
N SER A 222 -6.57 5.09 18.58
CA SER A 222 -7.84 5.31 17.87
C SER A 222 -9.07 4.81 18.64
N GLN A 223 -8.92 4.45 19.92
CA GLN A 223 -9.99 3.88 20.74
C GLN A 223 -11.21 4.80 20.82
N ALA A 224 -11.01 6.11 21.08
CA ALA A 224 -12.12 7.06 21.22
C ALA A 224 -12.94 7.18 19.93
N GLN A 225 -12.27 7.19 18.78
CA GLN A 225 -12.90 7.22 17.46
C GLN A 225 -13.61 5.90 17.16
N ALA A 226 -13.03 4.76 17.55
CA ALA A 226 -13.63 3.44 17.41
C ALA A 226 -14.92 3.31 18.23
N THR A 227 -14.88 3.71 19.50
CA THR A 227 -16.06 3.72 20.39
C THR A 227 -17.16 4.59 19.82
N ARG A 228 -16.84 5.82 19.38
CA ARG A 228 -17.82 6.73 18.79
C ARG A 228 -18.46 6.16 17.53
N LEU A 229 -17.67 5.54 16.65
CA LEU A 229 -18.19 4.90 15.44
C LEU A 229 -19.08 3.69 15.77
N ALA A 230 -18.67 2.87 16.75
CA ALA A 230 -19.44 1.72 17.20
C ALA A 230 -20.79 2.13 17.79
N GLU A 231 -20.82 3.19 18.60
CA GLU A 231 -22.05 3.76 19.16
C GLU A 231 -23.00 4.27 18.06
N TRP A 232 -22.48 5.01 17.09
CA TRP A 232 -23.28 5.50 15.96
C TRP A 232 -23.88 4.36 15.14
N LEU A 233 -23.08 3.33 14.84
CA LEU A 233 -23.55 2.14 14.12
C LEU A 233 -24.61 1.39 14.93
N LYS A 234 -24.41 1.24 16.24
CA LYS A 234 -25.39 0.61 17.14
C LYS A 234 -26.74 1.35 17.12
N LEU A 235 -26.71 2.67 17.29
CA LEU A 235 -27.94 3.48 17.29
C LEU A 235 -28.67 3.42 15.95
N ALA A 236 -27.95 3.48 14.83
CA ALA A 236 -28.56 3.50 13.50
C ALA A 236 -29.08 2.12 13.05
N LEU A 237 -28.35 1.05 13.35
CA LEU A 237 -28.61 -0.28 12.80
C LEU A 237 -29.34 -1.21 13.78
N ASP A 238 -29.06 -1.11 15.08
CA ASP A 238 -29.64 -2.03 16.09
C ASP A 238 -30.78 -1.38 16.88
N GLU A 239 -30.69 -0.08 17.15
CA GLU A 239 -31.64 0.67 17.99
C GLU A 239 -32.36 1.82 17.25
N PRO A 240 -32.86 1.65 16.01
CA PRO A 240 -33.44 2.74 15.22
C PRO A 240 -34.71 3.34 15.84
N GLU A 241 -35.43 2.60 16.68
CA GLU A 241 -36.61 3.09 17.39
C GLU A 241 -36.27 4.18 18.41
N LEU A 242 -35.07 4.15 19.00
CA LEU A 242 -34.59 5.18 19.91
C LEU A 242 -34.40 6.50 19.13
N LEU A 243 -33.82 6.44 17.93
CA LEU A 243 -33.68 7.59 17.05
C LEU A 243 -35.04 8.16 16.64
N LYS A 244 -36.01 7.31 16.27
CA LYS A 244 -37.37 7.74 15.92
C LYS A 244 -38.08 8.43 17.08
N THR A 245 -37.94 7.91 18.30
CA THR A 245 -38.54 8.51 19.51
C THR A 245 -38.01 9.93 19.76
N LEU A 246 -36.75 10.18 19.40
CA LEU A 246 -36.11 11.50 19.48
C LEU A 246 -36.38 12.38 18.23
N GLY A 247 -37.16 11.91 17.27
CA GLY A 247 -37.47 12.64 16.03
C GLY A 247 -36.35 12.62 14.99
N ALA A 248 -35.35 11.74 15.12
CA ALA A 248 -34.26 11.59 14.18
C ALA A 248 -34.52 10.46 13.17
N GLN A 249 -33.96 10.59 11.95
CA GLN A 249 -33.97 9.51 10.96
C GLN A 249 -32.81 8.55 11.20
N PRO A 250 -33.01 7.21 11.08
CA PRO A 250 -31.96 6.21 11.27
C PRO A 250 -31.04 6.07 10.04
N ASN A 251 -30.65 7.20 9.44
CA ASN A 251 -29.71 7.23 8.32
C ASN A 251 -28.32 7.58 8.85
N LEU A 252 -27.33 6.75 8.53
CA LEU A 252 -25.95 6.97 8.94
C LEU A 252 -25.03 6.99 7.71
N GLY A 253 -24.29 8.08 7.56
CA GLY A 253 -23.16 8.18 6.64
C GLY A 253 -21.97 8.73 7.39
N VAL A 254 -20.82 8.04 7.33
CA VAL A 254 -19.61 8.43 8.06
C VAL A 254 -18.44 8.55 7.09
N LEU A 255 -17.73 9.69 7.16
CA LEU A 255 -16.45 9.88 6.50
C LEU A 255 -15.34 9.83 7.54
N ILE A 256 -14.47 8.81 7.43
CA ILE A 256 -13.26 8.71 8.26
C ILE A 256 -12.09 9.34 7.49
N SER A 257 -11.56 10.44 8.01
CA SER A 257 -10.44 11.17 7.40
C SER A 257 -9.22 11.23 8.32
N GLY A 258 -8.07 11.56 7.74
CA GLY A 258 -6.78 11.61 8.44
C GLY A 258 -5.61 11.24 7.53
N PRO A 259 -4.37 11.37 8.01
CA PRO A 259 -3.17 11.10 7.21
C PRO A 259 -3.14 9.69 6.58
N ALA A 260 -2.37 9.51 5.52
CA ALA A 260 -2.19 8.19 4.91
C ALA A 260 -1.55 7.21 5.90
N GLY A 261 -1.94 5.94 5.86
CA GLY A 261 -1.33 4.89 6.69
C GLY A 261 -1.79 4.79 8.15
N VAL A 262 -2.53 5.76 8.71
CA VAL A 262 -2.96 5.75 10.14
C VAL A 262 -4.00 4.68 10.52
N GLY A 263 -4.30 3.73 9.64
CA GLY A 263 -5.23 2.63 9.94
C GLY A 263 -6.73 2.94 9.79
N LYS A 264 -7.12 3.95 9.01
CA LYS A 264 -8.54 4.33 8.81
C LYS A 264 -9.44 3.18 8.34
N ALA A 265 -8.98 2.41 7.35
CA ALA A 265 -9.71 1.25 6.85
C ALA A 265 -9.76 0.13 7.91
N THR A 266 -8.65 -0.09 8.62
CA THR A 266 -8.57 -1.04 9.73
C THR A 266 -9.55 -0.70 10.85
N LEU A 267 -9.66 0.58 11.22
CA LEU A 267 -10.65 1.09 12.17
C LEU A 267 -12.08 0.73 11.75
N ALA A 268 -12.44 1.02 10.49
CA ALA A 268 -13.76 0.69 9.97
C ALA A 268 -14.03 -0.82 10.03
N ARG A 269 -13.10 -1.65 9.52
CA ARG A 269 -13.24 -3.12 9.54
C ARG A 269 -13.35 -3.69 10.95
N ALA A 270 -12.55 -3.20 11.88
CA ALA A 270 -12.56 -3.64 13.28
C ALA A 270 -13.89 -3.33 13.97
N VAL A 271 -14.42 -2.10 13.79
CA VAL A 271 -15.71 -1.71 14.36
C VAL A 271 -16.87 -2.48 13.70
N CYS A 272 -16.77 -2.75 12.41
CA CYS A 272 -17.78 -3.52 11.66
C CYS A 272 -17.62 -5.04 11.79
N ALA A 273 -16.66 -5.54 12.59
CA ALA A 273 -16.33 -6.97 12.65
C ALA A 273 -17.49 -7.88 13.05
N ALA A 274 -18.44 -7.37 13.84
CA ALA A 274 -19.62 -8.10 14.29
C ALA A 274 -20.79 -8.09 13.27
N ARG A 275 -20.62 -7.43 12.12
CA ARG A 275 -21.67 -7.21 11.11
C ARG A 275 -21.21 -7.73 9.76
N THR A 276 -22.15 -8.02 8.87
CA THR A 276 -21.81 -8.27 7.46
C THR A 276 -21.22 -7.00 6.88
N LEU A 277 -19.99 -7.09 6.35
CA LEU A 277 -19.29 -5.96 5.75
C LEU A 277 -19.22 -6.12 4.23
N ILE A 278 -19.70 -5.11 3.50
CA ILE A 278 -19.59 -5.02 2.05
C ILE A 278 -18.55 -3.94 1.73
N GLU A 279 -17.31 -4.38 1.50
CA GLU A 279 -16.19 -3.48 1.20
C GLU A 279 -16.05 -3.24 -0.31
N LEU A 280 -15.80 -1.99 -0.70
CA LEU A 280 -15.48 -1.59 -2.06
C LEU A 280 -14.11 -0.90 -2.05
N ASP A 281 -13.12 -1.46 -2.74
CA ASP A 281 -11.81 -0.82 -2.87
C ASP A 281 -11.91 0.36 -3.84
N GLY A 282 -11.72 1.57 -3.31
CA GLY A 282 -11.83 2.81 -4.09
C GLY A 282 -10.89 2.85 -5.31
N PRO A 283 -9.59 2.56 -5.15
CA PRO A 283 -8.65 2.52 -6.28
C PRO A 283 -9.03 1.50 -7.37
N GLU A 284 -9.40 0.28 -7.01
CA GLU A 284 -9.86 -0.72 -7.98
C GLU A 284 -11.14 -0.27 -8.70
N ALA A 285 -12.15 0.19 -7.96
CA ALA A 285 -13.40 0.69 -8.55
C ALA A 285 -13.16 1.89 -9.47
N GLY A 286 -12.25 2.80 -9.09
CA GLY A 286 -11.91 4.01 -9.83
C GLY A 286 -11.25 3.74 -11.18
N ALA A 287 -10.45 2.68 -11.29
CA ALA A 287 -9.72 2.35 -12.51
C ALA A 287 -10.53 1.61 -13.58
N THR A 288 -11.74 1.16 -13.24
CA THR A 288 -12.64 0.55 -14.22
C THR A 288 -13.24 1.58 -15.18
N SER A 289 -13.80 1.11 -16.30
CA SER A 289 -14.58 1.95 -17.21
C SER A 289 -15.76 2.59 -16.49
N ALA A 290 -16.31 3.69 -17.03
CA ALA A 290 -17.44 4.36 -16.40
C ALA A 290 -18.63 3.42 -16.13
N ASP A 291 -18.96 2.57 -17.10
CA ASP A 291 -20.02 1.57 -16.97
C ASP A 291 -19.65 0.47 -15.97
N GLY A 292 -18.40 -0.01 -16.01
CA GLY A 292 -17.89 -0.99 -15.05
C GLY A 292 -17.99 -0.50 -13.62
N ARG A 293 -17.58 0.74 -13.36
CA ARG A 293 -17.65 1.39 -12.05
C ARG A 293 -19.09 1.52 -11.56
N LEU A 294 -19.99 1.96 -12.45
CA LEU A 294 -21.41 2.08 -12.11
C LEU A 294 -22.03 0.72 -11.76
N ASN A 295 -21.71 -0.31 -12.52
CA ASN A 295 -22.19 -1.67 -12.25
C ASN A 295 -21.65 -2.21 -10.93
N MET A 296 -20.37 -2.02 -10.65
CA MET A 296 -19.74 -2.43 -9.38
C MET A 296 -20.42 -1.77 -8.16
N ILE A 297 -20.71 -0.46 -8.25
CA ILE A 297 -21.43 0.27 -7.19
C ILE A 297 -22.87 -0.26 -7.06
N ARG A 298 -23.58 -0.47 -8.16
CA ARG A 298 -24.95 -1.00 -8.14
C ARG A 298 -25.02 -2.40 -7.51
N GLU A 299 -24.08 -3.26 -7.84
CA GLU A 299 -23.99 -4.62 -7.27
C GLU A 299 -23.69 -4.58 -5.76
N ALA A 300 -22.78 -3.71 -5.31
CA ALA A 300 -22.52 -3.51 -3.90
C ALA A 300 -23.77 -3.03 -3.15
N VAL A 301 -24.46 -2.01 -3.67
CA VAL A 301 -25.71 -1.50 -3.08
C VAL A 301 -26.81 -2.55 -3.09
N SER A 302 -26.91 -3.36 -4.14
CA SER A 302 -27.90 -4.45 -4.21
C SER A 302 -27.66 -5.49 -3.10
N ARG A 303 -26.40 -5.85 -2.83
CA ARG A 303 -26.08 -6.78 -1.74
C ARG A 303 -26.38 -6.19 -0.37
N VAL A 304 -26.09 -4.90 -0.15
CA VAL A 304 -26.44 -4.20 1.11
C VAL A 304 -27.95 -4.34 1.38
N ARG A 305 -28.79 -4.12 0.35
CA ARG A 305 -30.25 -4.25 0.47
C ARG A 305 -30.72 -5.68 0.76
N GLN A 306 -29.97 -6.69 0.33
CA GLN A 306 -30.30 -8.10 0.53
C GLN A 306 -29.84 -8.62 1.90
N SER A 307 -28.79 -8.05 2.48
CA SER A 307 -28.15 -8.54 3.71
C SER A 307 -28.76 -8.00 5.02
N GLY A 308 -29.78 -7.14 4.97
CA GLY A 308 -30.39 -6.56 6.17
C GLY A 308 -29.45 -5.59 6.88
N ALA A 309 -29.20 -5.77 8.19
CA ALA A 309 -28.28 -4.94 8.96
C ALA A 309 -26.82 -5.27 8.59
N CYS A 310 -26.23 -4.44 7.72
CA CYS A 310 -24.86 -4.58 7.23
C CYS A 310 -24.12 -3.25 7.24
N CYS A 311 -22.80 -3.34 7.22
CA CYS A 311 -21.87 -2.23 7.09
C CYS A 311 -21.29 -2.16 5.68
#